data_AF-A0A1Q9T8E1-F1
#
_entry.id   AF-A0A1Q9T8E1-F1
#
_cell.length_a   1.000
_cell.length_b   1.000
_cell.length_c   1.000
_cell.angle_alpha   90.00
_cell.angle_beta   90.00
_cell.angle_gamma   90.00
#
_symmetry.space_group_name_H-M   'P 1'
#
loop_
_entity.id
_entity.type
_entity.pdbx_description
1 polymer ?
#
loop_
_entity_poly.entity_id
_entity_poly.type
_entity_poly.pdbx_seq_one_letter_code
_entity_poly.pdbx_strand_id
1 'polypeptide(L)'
;MTFAGGDPDALTSEARMLTHVGDDIRTDALRLVGLGKEAGGLAGDGGIGDAIIRATSAIGGVLNGSAILVDGLAGGAVTQADQLRRATGSGR
;
A
#
# COMPACT_ATOMS: atom_id res chain seq x y z
N MET A 1 26.75 -22.01 -12.24
CA MET A 1 26.37 -21.30 -11.01
C MET A 1 25.39 -20.21 -11.40
N THR A 2 24.09 -20.52 -11.35
CA THR A 2 23.00 -19.57 -11.63
C THR A 2 22.80 -18.73 -10.37
N PHE A 3 23.33 -17.50 -10.38
CA PHE A 3 23.06 -16.53 -9.34
C PHE A 3 21.54 -16.29 -9.30
N ALA A 4 20.94 -16.37 -8.11
CA ALA A 4 19.51 -16.16 -7.85
C ALA A 4 19.09 -14.69 -8.00
N GLY A 5 19.66 -13.97 -8.97
CA GLY A 5 19.28 -12.61 -9.33
C GLY A 5 18.24 -12.71 -10.44
N GLY A 6 16.96 -12.76 -10.05
CA GLY A 6 15.84 -12.74 -11.00
C GLY A 6 15.86 -11.52 -11.91
N ASP A 7 15.15 -11.58 -13.02
CA ASP A 7 15.10 -10.51 -14.04
C ASP A 7 14.84 -9.09 -13.44
N PRO A 8 15.75 -8.11 -13.64
CA PRO A 8 15.55 -6.74 -13.16
C PRO A 8 14.28 -6.06 -13.69
N ASP A 9 13.85 -6.42 -14.89
CA ASP A 9 12.63 -5.87 -15.49
C ASP A 9 11.40 -6.43 -14.78
N ALA A 10 11.43 -7.72 -14.40
CA ALA A 10 10.41 -8.32 -13.55
C ALA A 10 10.35 -7.66 -12.17
N LEU A 11 11.49 -7.38 -11.53
CA LEU A 11 11.55 -6.67 -10.24
C LEU A 11 10.98 -5.24 -10.35
N THR A 12 11.27 -4.54 -11.44
CA THR A 12 10.73 -3.20 -11.71
C THR A 12 9.22 -3.25 -11.96
N SER A 13 8.73 -4.27 -12.66
CA SER A 13 7.30 -4.50 -12.87
C SER A 13 6.58 -4.77 -11.56
N GLU A 14 7.15 -5.64 -10.71
CA GLU A 14 6.61 -5.96 -9.40
C GLU A 14 6.53 -4.71 -8.50
N ALA A 15 7.59 -3.88 -8.52
CA ALA A 15 7.60 -2.62 -7.78
C ALA A 15 6.44 -1.69 -8.20
N ARG A 16 6.16 -1.58 -9.50
CA ARG A 16 5.02 -0.77 -9.98
C ARG A 16 3.68 -1.34 -9.54
N MET A 17 3.51 -2.66 -9.58
CA MET A 17 2.30 -3.31 -9.09
C MET A 17 2.11 -3.07 -7.59
N LEU A 18 3.17 -3.18 -6.80
CA LEU A 18 3.14 -2.86 -5.37
C LEU A 18 2.76 -1.39 -5.14
N THR A 19 3.33 -0.44 -5.89
CA THR A 19 2.92 0.98 -5.79
C THR A 19 1.43 1.16 -6.08
N HIS A 20 0.90 0.54 -7.13
CA HIS A 20 -0.54 0.60 -7.43
C HIS A 20 -1.40 0.02 -6.30
N VAL A 21 -1.01 -1.12 -5.75
CA VAL A 21 -1.68 -1.73 -4.59
C VAL A 21 -1.63 -0.79 -3.38
N GLY A 22 -0.49 -0.15 -3.13
CA GLY A 22 -0.34 0.85 -2.06
C GLY A 22 -1.30 2.03 -2.22
N ASP A 23 -1.46 2.54 -3.44
CA ASP A 23 -2.39 3.63 -3.77
C ASP A 23 -3.86 3.21 -3.66
N ASP A 24 -4.19 1.98 -4.08
CA ASP A 24 -5.54 1.43 -3.94
C ASP A 24 -5.92 1.26 -2.48
N ILE A 25 -5.04 0.70 -1.65
CA ILE A 25 -5.22 0.61 -0.19
C ILE A 25 -5.36 2.01 0.43
N ARG A 26 -4.51 2.95 -0.03
CA ARG A 26 -4.62 4.42 0.11
C ARG A 26 -6.07 4.91 0.03
N THR A 27 -6.63 4.67 -1.14
CA THR A 27 -7.94 5.14 -1.56
C THR A 27 -9.05 4.46 -0.78
N ASP A 28 -8.96 3.15 -0.57
CA ASP A 28 -9.94 2.38 0.20
C ASP A 28 -9.97 2.78 1.67
N ALA A 29 -8.80 3.07 2.26
CA ALA A 29 -8.71 3.59 3.63
C ALA A 29 -9.49 4.90 3.79
N LEU A 30 -9.28 5.85 2.87
CA LEU A 30 -9.98 7.13 2.87
C LEU A 30 -11.48 6.97 2.62
N ARG A 31 -11.85 6.09 1.68
CA ARG A 31 -13.25 5.80 1.35
C ARG A 31 -13.98 5.19 2.56
N LEU A 32 -13.34 4.26 3.27
CA LEU A 32 -13.92 3.64 4.46
C LEU A 32 -14.18 4.66 5.57
N VAL A 33 -13.27 5.61 5.78
CA VAL A 33 -13.47 6.71 6.73
C VAL A 33 -14.65 7.59 6.32
N GLY A 34 -14.79 7.89 5.02
CA GLY A 34 -15.93 8.62 4.48
C GLY A 34 -17.26 7.90 4.73
N LEU A 35 -17.33 6.61 4.41
CA LEU A 35 -18.51 5.78 4.65
C LEU A 35 -18.87 5.69 6.14
N GLY A 36 -17.87 5.62 7.02
CA GLY A 36 -18.11 5.63 8.47
C GLY A 36 -18.70 6.93 8.99
N LYS A 37 -18.30 8.08 8.43
CA LYS A 37 -18.90 9.39 8.76
C LYS A 37 -20.36 9.46 8.31
N GLU A 38 -20.64 8.98 7.11
CA GLU A 38 -22.01 8.92 6.58
C GLU A 38 -22.89 7.99 7.42
N ALA A 39 -22.44 6.76 7.66
CA ALA A 39 -23.16 5.78 8.47
C ALA A 39 -23.36 6.27 9.92
N GLY A 40 -22.34 6.91 10.50
CA GLY A 40 -22.44 7.49 11.83
C GLY A 40 -23.48 8.61 11.93
N GLY A 41 -23.58 9.46 10.91
CA GLY A 41 -24.61 10.49 10.82
C GLY A 41 -26.02 9.94 10.65
N LEU A 42 -26.16 8.77 10.01
CA LEU A 42 -27.44 8.09 9.79
C LEU A 42 -27.92 7.28 11.00
N ALA A 43 -27.04 6.98 11.97
CA ALA A 43 -27.36 6.09 13.10
C ALA A 43 -28.46 6.65 14.03
N GLY A 44 -28.75 7.95 13.99
CA GLY A 44 -29.80 8.61 14.80
C GLY A 44 -29.50 8.71 16.30
N ASP A 45 -28.67 7.80 16.84
CA ASP A 45 -28.09 7.81 18.18
C ASP A 45 -26.62 8.26 18.10
N GLY A 46 -26.30 9.36 18.79
CA GLY A 46 -24.95 9.93 18.81
C GLY A 46 -23.88 8.98 19.37
N GLY A 47 -24.22 8.12 20.33
CA GLY A 47 -23.28 7.14 20.89
C GLY A 47 -22.91 6.05 19.90
N ILE A 48 -23.90 5.55 19.14
CA ILE A 48 -23.70 4.56 18.07
C ILE A 48 -22.96 5.21 16.90
N GLY A 49 -23.34 6.44 16.53
CA GLY A 49 -22.70 7.20 15.46
C GLY A 49 -21.20 7.41 15.71
N ASP A 50 -20.84 7.85 16.92
CA ASP A 50 -19.44 8.03 17.31
C ASP A 50 -18.67 6.71 17.34
N ALA A 51 -19.30 5.60 17.75
CA ALA A 51 -18.68 4.28 17.73
C ALA A 51 -18.35 3.84 16.30
N ILE A 52 -19.27 4.03 15.35
CA ILE A 52 -19.07 3.73 13.93
C ILE A 52 -17.91 4.56 13.37
N ILE A 53 -17.93 5.87 13.58
CA ILE A 53 -16.89 6.79 13.08
C ILE A 53 -15.50 6.41 13.62
N ARG A 54 -15.40 6.09 14.92
CA ARG A 54 -14.15 5.67 15.54
C ARG A 54 -13.65 4.35 14.99
N ALA A 55 -14.53 3.36 14.84
CA ALA A 55 -14.17 2.04 14.32
C ALA A 55 -13.65 2.14 12.89
N THR A 56 -14.35 2.83 11.99
CA THR A 56 -13.91 2.99 10.59
C THR A 56 -12.65 3.83 10.48
N SER A 57 -12.45 4.83 11.35
CA SER A 57 -11.20 5.61 11.41
C SER A 57 -10.01 4.75 11.83
N ALA A 58 -10.19 3.88 12.82
CA ALA A 58 -9.15 2.95 13.25
C ALA A 58 -8.77 1.97 12.12
N ILE A 59 -9.77 1.40 11.44
CA ILE A 59 -9.52 0.49 10.30
C ILE A 59 -8.82 1.23 9.16
N GLY A 60 -9.27 2.45 8.82
CA GLY A 60 -8.59 3.29 7.83
C GLY A 60 -7.13 3.57 8.18
N GLY A 61 -6.82 3.82 9.45
CA GLY A 61 -5.44 3.96 9.93
C GLY A 61 -4.59 2.69 9.72
N VAL A 62 -5.14 1.50 10.00
CA VAL A 62 -4.45 0.22 9.78
C VAL A 62 -4.20 -0.04 8.30
N LEU A 63 -5.18 0.24 7.44
CA LEU A 63 -5.04 0.11 5.99
C LEU A 63 -3.95 1.05 5.46
N ASN A 64 -3.95 2.32 5.89
CA ASN A 64 -2.90 3.27 5.52
C ASN A 64 -1.50 2.81 6.00
N GLY A 65 -1.40 2.22 7.20
CA GLY A 65 -0.16 1.60 7.67
C GLY A 65 0.31 0.45 6.77
N SER A 66 -0.62 -0.35 6.25
CA SER A 66 -0.32 -1.43 5.31
C SER A 66 0.17 -0.89 3.95
N ALA A 67 -0.42 0.20 3.46
CA ALA A 67 0.06 0.89 2.26
C ALA A 67 1.53 1.35 2.39
N ILE A 68 1.93 1.87 3.56
CA ILE A 68 3.32 2.26 3.83
C ILE A 68 4.28 1.06 3.75
N LEU A 69 3.87 -0.11 4.26
CA LEU A 69 4.67 -1.33 4.15
C LEU A 69 4.84 -1.77 2.70
N VAL A 70 3.76 -1.72 1.92
CA VAL A 70 3.76 -2.03 0.48
C VAL A 70 4.66 -1.06 -0.30
N ASP A 71 4.59 0.24 0.00
CA ASP A 71 5.48 1.25 -0.60
C ASP A 71 6.96 0.97 -0.27
N GLY A 72 7.24 0.54 0.96
CA GLY A 72 8.59 0.12 1.38
C GLY A 72 9.08 -1.10 0.61
N LEU A 73 8.22 -2.09 0.37
CA LEU A 73 8.54 -3.26 -0.45
C LEU A 73 8.81 -2.88 -1.91
N ALA A 74 7.99 -1.99 -2.48
CA ALA A 74 8.19 -1.47 -3.84
C ALA A 74 9.55 -0.78 -3.97
N GLY A 75 9.91 0.10 -3.02
CA GLY A 75 11.22 0.76 -2.98
C GLY A 75 12.39 -0.22 -2.84
N GLY A 76 12.21 -1.28 -2.04
CA GLY A 76 13.16 -2.38 -1.91
C GLY A 76 13.37 -3.14 -3.22
N ALA A 77 12.29 -3.44 -3.95
CA ALA A 77 12.35 -4.12 -5.25
C ALA A 77 13.09 -3.30 -6.31
N VAL A 78 12.84 -1.97 -6.38
CA VAL A 78 13.60 -1.06 -7.26
C VAL A 78 15.09 -1.07 -6.92
N THR A 79 15.42 -0.96 -5.63
CA THR A 79 16.81 -0.96 -5.18
C THR A 79 17.52 -2.27 -5.56
N GLN A 80 16.85 -3.42 -5.40
CA GLN A 80 17.39 -4.72 -5.80
C GLN A 80 17.56 -4.81 -7.33
N ALA A 81 16.59 -4.33 -8.11
CA ALA A 81 16.69 -4.28 -9.57
C ALA A 81 17.92 -3.46 -10.02
N ASP A 82 18.13 -2.29 -9.43
CA ASP A 82 19.29 -1.44 -9.72
C ASP A 82 20.61 -2.10 -9.36
N GLN A 83 20.69 -2.74 -8.19
CA GLN A 83 21.88 -3.49 -7.77
C GLN A 83 22.19 -4.63 -8.74
N LEU A 84 21.17 -5.33 -9.21
CA LEU A 84 21.33 -6.43 -10.15
C LEU A 84 21.75 -5.95 -11.55
N ARG A 85 21.16 -4.85 -12.06
CA ARG A 85 21.59 -4.24 -13.34
C ARG A 85 23.06 -3.82 -13.31
N ARG A 86 23.50 -3.22 -12.20
CA ARG A 86 24.93 -2.86 -12.00
C ARG A 86 25.81 -4.10 -11.95
N ALA A 87 25.41 -5.14 -11.23
CA ALA A 87 26.17 -6.38 -11.11
C ALA A 87 26.28 -7.16 -12.43
N THR A 88 25.26 -7.09 -13.29
CA THR A 88 25.20 -7.79 -14.57
C THR A 88 25.78 -6.99 -15.75
N GLY A 89 26.21 -5.75 -15.52
CA GLY A 89 26.82 -4.91 -16.54
C GLY A 89 25.83 -4.31 -17.55
N SER A 90 24.52 -4.42 -17.31
CA SER A 90 23.48 -3.81 -18.16
C SER A 90 23.27 -2.32 -17.88
N GLY A 91 23.95 -1.77 -16.87
CA GLY A 91 23.90 -0.35 -16.52
C GLY A 91 24.96 0.47 -17.27
N ARG A 92 24.68 0.83 -18.51
CA ARG A 92 25.28 1.99 -19.18
C ARG A 92 24.19 2.85 -19.79
#